data_AF-A0A6M2F712-F1
#
_entry.id   AF-A0A6M2F712-F1
#
_cell.length_a   1.000
_cell.length_b   1.000
_cell.length_c   1.000
_cell.angle_alpha   90.00
_cell.angle_beta   90.00
_cell.angle_gamma   90.00
#
_symmetry.space_group_name_H-M   'P 1'
#
loop_
_entity.id
_entity.type
_entity.pdbx_description
1 polymer ?
#
loop_
_entity_poly.entity_id
_entity_poly.type
_entity_poly.pdbx_seq_one_letter_code
_entity_poly.pdbx_strand_id
1 'polypeptide(L)'
;MKSLKSLNLSKSGIKEIPSSSFKHMIYLQTLELDGTPIKALPELPSFLMHLKTHDCASLETAISIFNIKSLMPPSDFTNCFKLDQKPLVAAMHLKIQVSL
;
A
#
# COMPACT_ATOMS: atom_id res chain seq x y z
N MET A 1 24.72 -9.10 -1.00
CA MET A 1 23.75 -8.15 -0.41
C MET A 1 22.51 -8.94 -0.03
N LYS A 2 21.98 -8.78 1.18
CA LYS A 2 20.76 -9.50 1.60
C LYS A 2 19.54 -8.81 1.01
N SER A 3 18.74 -9.55 0.25
CA SER A 3 17.47 -9.06 -0.27
C SER A 3 16.45 -8.94 0.86
N LEU A 4 15.94 -7.73 1.10
CA LEU A 4 14.92 -7.50 2.12
C LEU A 4 13.56 -8.02 1.64
N LYS A 5 12.94 -8.90 2.43
CA LYS A 5 11.61 -9.47 2.14
C LYS A 5 10.47 -8.81 2.91
N SER A 6 10.76 -8.28 4.08
CA SER A 6 9.78 -7.61 4.93
C SER A 6 10.35 -6.31 5.46
N LEU A 7 9.55 -5.25 5.40
CA LEU A 7 9.87 -3.93 5.92
C LEU A 7 8.71 -3.45 6.80
N ASN A 8 8.99 -3.23 8.07
CA ASN A 8 8.03 -2.64 9.01
C ASN A 8 8.43 -1.18 9.27
N LEU A 9 7.51 -0.27 8.94
CA LEU A 9 7.58 1.17 9.21
C LEU A 9 6.38 1.62 10.06
N SER A 10 5.69 0.69 10.70
CA SER A 10 4.51 0.94 11.52
C SER A 10 4.85 1.80 12.72
N LYS A 11 3.89 2.62 13.16
CA LYS A 11 3.99 3.53 14.32
C LYS A 11 5.20 4.47 14.23
N SER A 12 5.62 4.81 13.01
CA SER A 12 6.68 5.78 12.78
C SER A 12 6.11 7.19 12.63
N GLY A 13 6.95 8.21 12.82
CA GLY A 13 6.58 9.61 12.56
C GLY A 13 6.63 10.00 11.08
N ILE A 14 6.72 9.03 10.16
CA ILE A 14 6.90 9.27 8.73
C ILE A 14 5.60 9.81 8.15
N LYS A 15 5.67 11.01 7.57
CA LYS A 15 4.51 11.68 6.94
C LYS A 15 4.48 11.48 5.43
N GLU A 16 5.63 11.29 4.83
CA GLU A 16 5.82 11.18 3.38
C GLU A 16 6.94 10.19 3.09
N ILE A 17 6.75 9.37 2.06
CA ILE A 17 7.78 8.48 1.54
C ILE A 17 8.00 8.89 0.07
N PRO A 18 9.24 9.22 -0.35
CA PRO A 18 9.53 9.52 -1.74
C PRO A 18 9.05 8.40 -2.66
N SER A 19 8.46 8.74 -3.81
CA SER A 19 7.86 7.76 -4.73
C SER A 19 8.84 6.66 -5.16
N SER A 20 10.12 6.97 -5.28
CA SER A 20 11.17 6.04 -5.72
C SER A 20 11.74 5.14 -4.62
N SER A 21 11.35 5.31 -3.35
CA SER A 21 11.99 4.66 -2.19
C SER A 21 12.05 3.13 -2.29
N PHE A 22 11.05 2.53 -2.95
CA PHE A 22 10.93 1.07 -3.04
C PHE A 22 11.19 0.50 -4.45
N LYS A 23 11.61 1.34 -5.40
CA LYS A 23 11.79 0.95 -6.81
C LYS A 23 12.76 -0.22 -7.00
N HIS A 24 13.80 -0.30 -6.17
CA HIS A 24 14.82 -1.35 -6.24
C HIS A 24 14.57 -2.51 -5.26
N MET A 25 13.50 -2.46 -4.47
CA MET A 25 13.18 -3.48 -3.47
C MET A 25 12.40 -4.64 -4.12
N ILE A 26 12.98 -5.24 -5.16
CA ILE A 26 12.32 -6.25 -6.01
C ILE A 26 11.95 -7.55 -5.27
N TYR A 27 12.50 -7.76 -4.08
CA TYR A 27 12.21 -8.93 -3.24
C TYR A 27 11.30 -8.62 -2.05
N LEU A 28 10.84 -7.37 -1.91
CA LEU A 28 9.98 -6.96 -0.81
C LEU A 28 8.58 -7.55 -1.02
N GLN A 29 8.19 -8.43 -0.11
CA GLN A 29 6.90 -9.14 -0.12
C GLN A 29 5.93 -8.53 0.89
N THR A 30 6.43 -7.95 1.99
CA THR A 30 5.61 -7.37 3.05
C THR A 30 6.05 -5.94 3.38
N LEU A 31 5.09 -5.02 3.39
CA LEU A 31 5.26 -3.65 3.86
C LEU A 31 4.21 -3.36 4.93
N GLU A 32 4.65 -2.97 6.12
CA GLU A 32 3.78 -2.59 7.25
C GLU A 32 3.91 -1.10 7.53
N LEU A 33 2.78 -0.38 7.52
CA LEU A 33 2.65 1.07 7.69
C LEU A 33 1.57 1.43 8.73
N ASP A 34 1.25 0.47 9.60
CA ASP A 34 0.16 0.60 10.56
C ASP A 34 0.41 1.74 11.56
N GLY A 35 -0.57 2.60 11.78
CA GLY A 35 -0.45 3.74 12.69
C GLY A 35 0.57 4.80 12.23
N THR A 36 0.99 4.77 10.97
CA THR A 36 1.91 5.76 10.39
C THR A 36 1.11 6.90 9.76
N PRO A 37 1.42 8.18 10.06
CA PRO A 37 0.66 9.34 9.57
C PRO A 37 1.03 9.73 8.13
N ILE A 38 1.18 8.73 7.25
CA ILE A 38 1.52 8.94 5.85
C ILE A 38 0.32 9.47 5.06
N LYS A 39 0.53 10.47 4.21
CA LYS A 39 -0.55 11.08 3.42
C LYS A 39 -0.87 10.34 2.12
N ALA A 40 0.13 9.72 1.51
CA ALA A 40 -0.02 8.97 0.28
C ALA A 40 0.96 7.78 0.27
N LEU A 41 0.53 6.65 -0.28
CA LEU A 41 1.44 5.53 -0.51
C LEU A 41 2.42 5.87 -1.64
N PRO A 42 3.72 5.50 -1.53
CA PRO A 42 4.67 5.64 -2.63
C PRO A 42 4.34 4.65 -3.78
N GLU A 43 5.15 4.65 -4.83
CA GLU A 43 5.13 3.55 -5.79
C GLU A 43 5.60 2.28 -5.08
N LEU A 44 4.75 1.26 -5.11
CA LEU A 44 4.99 0.00 -4.44
C LEU A 44 5.66 -1.00 -5.39
N PRO A 45 6.57 -1.85 -4.88
CA PRO A 45 7.27 -2.81 -5.72
C PRO A 45 6.30 -3.84 -6.31
N SER A 46 6.56 -4.29 -7.54
CA SER A 46 5.64 -5.14 -8.32
C SER A 46 5.40 -6.53 -7.73
N PHE A 47 6.25 -6.98 -6.81
CA PHE A 47 6.17 -8.28 -6.13
C PHE A 47 5.63 -8.19 -4.70
N LEU A 48 5.14 -7.02 -4.27
CA LEU A 48 4.55 -6.87 -2.95
C LEU A 48 3.30 -7.75 -2.83
N MET A 49 3.26 -8.59 -1.80
CA MET A 49 2.18 -9.54 -1.55
C MET A 49 1.27 -9.06 -0.42
N HIS A 50 1.84 -8.37 0.58
CA HIS A 50 1.16 -7.93 1.78
C HIS A 50 1.44 -6.44 2.04
N LEU A 51 0.36 -5.67 2.19
CA LEU A 51 0.40 -4.29 2.64
C LEU A 51 -0.50 -4.18 3.88
N LYS A 52 0.06 -3.72 5.00
CA LYS A 52 -0.70 -3.42 6.22
C LYS A 52 -0.73 -1.92 6.46
N THR A 53 -1.93 -1.37 6.57
CA THR A 53 -2.19 0.08 6.65
C THR A 53 -3.39 0.37 7.56
N HIS A 54 -3.46 -0.23 8.75
CA HIS A 54 -4.49 0.15 9.72
C HIS A 54 -4.12 1.43 10.48
N ASP A 55 -5.10 2.13 11.04
CA ASP A 55 -4.92 3.38 11.80
C ASP A 55 -4.20 4.49 11.01
N CYS A 56 -4.42 4.53 9.70
CA CYS A 56 -3.79 5.47 8.79
C CYS A 56 -4.60 6.76 8.61
N ALA A 57 -4.87 7.46 9.71
CA ALA A 57 -5.80 8.61 9.76
C ALA A 57 -5.41 9.80 8.86
N SER A 58 -4.17 9.84 8.38
CA SER A 58 -3.68 10.88 7.47
C SER A 58 -3.69 10.48 5.99
N LEU A 59 -3.92 9.21 5.66
CA LEU A 59 -3.84 8.70 4.30
C LEU A 59 -5.02 9.20 3.48
N GLU A 60 -4.74 9.88 2.37
CA GLU A 60 -5.74 10.48 1.48
C GLU A 60 -5.97 9.63 0.21
N THR A 61 -4.92 8.97 -0.28
CA THR A 61 -4.96 8.17 -1.51
C THR A 61 -4.14 6.89 -1.39
N ALA A 62 -4.66 5.81 -1.99
CA ALA A 62 -4.00 4.51 -2.06
C ALA A 62 -4.05 3.88 -3.46
N ILE A 63 -4.16 4.68 -4.52
CA ILE A 63 -4.32 4.17 -5.90
C ILE A 63 -3.12 3.34 -6.39
N SER A 64 -1.92 3.52 -5.82
CA SER A 64 -0.72 2.78 -6.21
C SER A 64 -0.85 1.27 -5.99
N ILE A 65 -1.74 0.82 -5.10
CA ILE A 65 -2.00 -0.60 -4.85
C ILE A 65 -2.60 -1.32 -6.06
N PHE A 66 -3.29 -0.60 -6.97
CA PHE A 66 -3.93 -1.23 -8.13
C PHE A 66 -2.94 -1.74 -9.17
N ASN A 67 -1.78 -1.09 -9.25
CA ASN A 67 -0.72 -1.44 -10.17
C ASN A 67 0.00 -2.74 -9.78
N ILE A 68 -0.26 -3.27 -8.58
CA ILE A 68 0.36 -4.48 -8.06
C ILE A 68 -0.54 -5.67 -8.32
N LYS A 69 -0.11 -6.58 -9.20
CA LYS A 69 -0.84 -7.81 -9.52
C LYS A 69 -0.72 -8.87 -8.44
N SER A 70 0.39 -8.89 -7.69
CA SER A 70 0.68 -9.87 -6.64
C SER A 70 0.02 -9.58 -5.30
N LEU A 71 -0.55 -8.38 -5.12
CA LEU A 71 -1.10 -7.97 -3.85
C LEU A 71 -2.34 -8.82 -3.51
N MET A 72 -2.29 -9.55 -2.42
CA MET A 72 -3.41 -10.37 -1.97
C MET A 72 -4.46 -9.50 -1.27
N PRO A 73 -5.72 -9.50 -1.73
CA PRO A 73 -6.80 -8.82 -1.01
C PRO A 73 -7.23 -9.59 0.25
N PRO A 74 -7.86 -8.92 1.24
CA PRO A 74 -8.07 -7.47 1.32
C PRO A 74 -6.93 -6.75 2.07
N SER A 75 -6.50 -5.60 1.55
CA SER A 75 -5.72 -4.64 2.33
C SER A 75 -6.62 -4.03 3.42
N ASP A 76 -6.18 -4.05 4.67
CA ASP A 76 -6.94 -3.46 5.77
C ASP A 76 -6.69 -1.94 5.84
N PHE A 77 -7.77 -1.17 5.68
CA PHE A 77 -7.79 0.30 5.79
C PHE A 77 -8.65 0.77 6.97
N THR A 78 -8.81 -0.06 8.00
CA THR A 78 -9.51 0.31 9.23
C THR A 78 -8.92 1.60 9.81
N ASN A 79 -9.79 2.53 10.23
CA ASN A 79 -9.44 3.84 10.79
C ASN A 79 -8.64 4.78 9.86
N CYS A 80 -8.67 4.55 8.55
CA CYS A 80 -8.11 5.47 7.56
C CYS A 80 -9.13 6.52 7.12
N PHE A 81 -9.51 7.40 8.04
CA PHE A 81 -10.67 8.28 7.91
C PHE A 81 -10.60 9.31 6.77
N LYS A 82 -9.40 9.67 6.30
CA LYS A 82 -9.20 10.61 5.19
C LYS A 82 -9.11 9.96 3.82
N LEU A 83 -9.09 8.62 3.75
CA LEU A 83 -8.88 7.90 2.51
C LEU A 83 -10.12 8.01 1.63
N ASP A 84 -9.97 8.58 0.42
CA ASP A 84 -11.04 8.49 -0.58
C ASP A 84 -11.11 7.05 -1.11
N GLN A 85 -12.13 6.31 -0.66
CA GLN A 85 -12.33 4.92 -1.04
C GLN A 85 -13.06 4.76 -2.38
N LYS A 86 -13.63 5.84 -2.97
CA LYS A 86 -14.37 5.71 -4.24
C LYS A 86 -13.48 5.20 -5.38
N PRO A 87 -12.25 5.71 -5.58
CA PRO A 87 -11.33 5.14 -6.56
C PRO A 87 -11.00 3.68 -6.25
N LEU A 88 -10.98 3.29 -4.97
CA LEU A 88 -10.65 1.93 -4.59
C LEU A 88 -11.74 0.94 -5.00
N VAL A 89 -12.99 1.26 -4.68
CA VAL A 89 -14.15 0.45 -5.05
C VAL A 89 -14.30 0.38 -6.57
N ALA A 90 -14.14 1.51 -7.27
CA ALA A 90 -14.21 1.55 -8.73
C ALA A 90 -13.14 0.66 -9.39
N ALA A 91 -11.89 0.72 -8.91
CA ALA A 91 -10.81 -0.10 -9.43
C ALA A 91 -10.98 -1.60 -9.09
N MET A 92 -11.60 -1.94 -7.96
CA MET A 92 -11.97 -3.32 -7.65
C MET A 92 -13.06 -3.87 -8.58
N HIS A 93 -14.11 -3.10 -8.85
CA HIS A 93 -15.16 -3.50 -9.81
C HIS A 93 -14.60 -3.71 -11.23
N LEU A 94 -13.68 -2.84 -11.68
CA LEU A 94 -13.00 -2.99 -12.96
C LEU A 94 -12.18 -4.30 -13.03
N LYS A 95 -11.48 -4.68 -11.96
CA LYS A 95 -10.70 -5.94 -11.93
C LYS A 95 -11.60 -7.17 -12.02
N ILE A 96 -12.79 -7.15 -11.41
CA ILE A 96 -13.74 -8.27 -11.49
C ILE A 96 -14.26 -8.44 -12.93
N GLN A 97 -14.59 -7.34 -13.62
CA GLN A 97 -15.11 -7.39 -15.00
C GLN A 97 -14.08 -7.88 -16.04
N VAL A 98 -12.79 -7.64 -15.83
CA VAL A 98 -11.71 -8.06 -16.76
C VAL A 98 -11.25 -9.52 -16.53
N SER A 99 -11.70 -10.14 -15.43
CA SER A 99 -11.33 -11.52 -15.06
C SER A 99 -12.39 -12.56 -15.46
N LEU A 100 -13.47 -12.14 -16.12
CA LEU A 100 -14.52 -12.95 -16.73
C LEU A 100 -14.39 -12.88 -18.26
#